data_AF-A0AA90PWI9-F1
#
_entry.id   AF-A0AA90PWI9-F1
#
_cell.length_a   1.000
_cell.length_b   1.000
_cell.length_c   1.000
_cell.angle_alpha   90.00
_cell.angle_beta   90.00
_cell.angle_gamma   90.00
#
_symmetry.space_group_name_H-M   'P 1'
#
loop_
_entity.id
_entity.type
_entity.pdbx_description
1 polymer ?
#
loop_
_entity_poly.entity_id
_entity_poly.type
_entity_poly.pdbx_seq_one_letter_code
_entity_poly.pdbx_strand_id
1 'polypeptide(L)'
;MREHLFRKLLHACAPLLVWALHFFFCYVWVAALCAPGMIDGEAPRRWVVGMASALALGVCLWLAWRARHVLAGASEATRLLDWASAGSAVLAVAGVAWTSLPALMLDGCG
;
A
#
# COMPACT_ATOMS: atom_id res chain seq x y z
N MET A 1 4.58 28.98 0.46
CA MET A 1 4.36 28.24 -0.82
C MET A 1 4.89 26.81 -0.80
N ARG A 2 6.15 26.58 -0.39
CA ARG A 2 6.81 25.24 -0.39
C ARG A 2 6.08 24.16 0.45
N GLU A 3 5.56 24.52 1.62
CA GLU A 3 4.88 23.57 2.52
C GLU A 3 3.55 23.04 1.97
N HIS A 4 2.80 23.88 1.26
CA HIS A 4 1.54 23.48 0.63
C HIS A 4 1.76 22.55 -0.58
N LEU A 5 2.83 22.76 -1.35
CA LEU A 5 3.18 21.90 -2.47
C LEU A 5 3.61 20.50 -1.96
N PHE A 6 4.46 20.46 -0.93
CA PHE A 6 4.93 19.21 -0.34
C PHE A 6 3.78 18.37 0.23
N ARG A 7 2.82 19.02 0.92
CA ARG A 7 1.64 18.34 1.46
C ARG A 7 0.70 17.80 0.37
N LYS A 8 0.60 18.50 -0.76
CA LYS A 8 -0.18 18.05 -1.94
C LYS A 8 0.49 16.87 -2.63
N LEU A 9 1.81 16.93 -2.82
CA LEU A 9 2.62 15.81 -3.33
C LEU A 9 2.53 14.58 -2.44
N LEU A 10 2.69 14.75 -1.12
CA LEU A 10 2.53 13.66 -0.16
C LEU A 10 1.14 13.02 -0.23
N HIS A 11 0.08 13.81 -0.38
CA HIS A 11 -1.26 13.26 -0.58
C HIS A 11 -1.39 12.48 -1.88
N ALA A 12 -0.85 13.01 -2.98
CA ALA A 12 -0.87 12.34 -4.27
C ALA A 12 0.00 11.06 -4.29
N CYS A 13 1.05 10.98 -3.46
CA CYS A 13 1.88 9.79 -3.33
C CYS A 13 1.48 8.87 -2.16
N ALA A 14 0.46 9.23 -1.37
CA ALA A 14 0.07 8.48 -0.20
C ALA A 14 -0.26 7.01 -0.51
N PRO A 15 -0.99 6.66 -1.60
CA PRO A 15 -1.23 5.26 -1.94
C PRO A 15 0.07 4.48 -2.21
N LEU A 16 1.05 5.10 -2.88
CA LEU A 16 2.35 4.46 -3.14
C LEU A 16 3.14 4.23 -1.86
N LEU A 17 3.06 5.14 -0.89
CA LEU A 17 3.67 4.95 0.44
C LEU A 17 3.03 3.79 1.20
N VAL A 18 1.70 3.64 1.11
CA VAL A 18 0.98 2.50 1.69
C VAL A 18 1.45 1.19 1.04
N TRP A 19 1.59 1.16 -0.29
CA TRP A 19 2.16 0.00 -0.97
C TRP A 19 3.59 -0.30 -0.54
N ALA A 20 4.47 0.71 -0.46
CA ALA A 20 5.86 0.51 -0.03
C ALA A 20 5.95 -0.04 1.40
N LEU A 21 5.11 0.46 2.31
CA LEU A 21 5.03 -0.04 3.68
C LEU A 21 4.50 -1.49 3.73
N HIS A 22 3.47 -1.79 2.96
CA HIS A 22 2.92 -3.14 2.81
C HIS A 22 3.98 -4.12 2.29
N PHE A 23 4.70 -3.72 1.25
CA PHE A 23 5.78 -4.51 0.67
C PHE A 23 6.89 -4.77 1.70
N PHE A 24 7.36 -3.73 2.39
CA PHE A 24 8.38 -3.84 3.42
C PHE A 24 7.92 -4.78 4.56
N PHE A 25 6.68 -4.63 5.03
CA PHE A 25 6.12 -5.50 6.06
C PHE A 25 6.08 -6.96 5.61
N CYS A 26 5.56 -7.25 4.42
CA CYS A 26 5.50 -8.61 3.88
C CYS A 26 6.90 -9.22 3.74
N TYR A 27 7.86 -8.44 3.26
CA TYR A 27 9.24 -8.87 3.09
C TYR A 27 9.90 -9.22 4.43
N VAL A 28 9.83 -8.31 5.41
CA VAL A 28 10.43 -8.53 6.75
C VAL A 28 9.75 -9.69 7.46
N TRP A 29 8.42 -9.81 7.34
CA TRP A 29 7.68 -10.92 7.94
C TRP A 29 8.12 -12.28 7.40
N VAL A 30 8.22 -12.42 6.07
CA VAL A 30 8.71 -13.65 5.44
C VAL A 30 10.17 -13.89 5.82
N ALA A 31 11.02 -12.87 5.81
CA ALA A 31 12.42 -13.02 6.21
C ALA A 31 12.56 -13.50 7.66
N ALA A 32 11.73 -13.00 8.58
CA ALA A 32 11.73 -13.40 9.99
C ALA A 32 11.24 -14.85 10.18
N LEU A 33 10.28 -15.32 9.37
CA LEU A 33 9.84 -16.72 9.37
C LEU A 33 10.91 -17.70 8.85
N CYS A 34 11.78 -17.22 7.98
CA CYS A 34 12.84 -18.03 7.35
C CYS A 34 14.18 -17.95 8.10
N ALA A 35 14.32 -17.02 9.05
CA ALA A 35 15.51 -16.87 9.87
C ALA A 35 15.45 -17.82 11.07
N PRO A 36 16.48 -18.67 11.29
CA PRO A 36 16.49 -19.61 12.42
C PRO A 36 16.47 -18.86 13.76
N GLY A 37 15.56 -19.23 14.66
CA GLY A 37 15.45 -18.70 16.02
C GLY A 37 14.76 -17.33 16.16
N MET A 38 14.16 -16.80 15.09
CA MET A 38 13.40 -15.54 15.13
C MET A 38 11.89 -15.75 15.33
N ILE A 39 11.29 -16.68 14.59
CA ILE A 39 9.88 -17.05 14.71
C ILE A 39 9.77 -18.58 14.60
N ASP A 40 9.49 -19.24 15.72
CA ASP A 40 9.35 -20.70 15.76
C ASP A 40 7.90 -21.09 15.46
N GLY A 41 7.71 -21.91 14.41
CA GLY A 41 6.43 -22.55 14.05
C GLY A 41 5.80 -22.04 12.75
N GLU A 42 4.82 -22.80 12.24
CA GLU A 42 3.90 -22.35 11.21
C GLU A 42 3.00 -21.22 11.75
N ALA A 43 3.59 -20.07 12.10
CA ALA A 43 2.82 -18.86 12.26
C ALA A 43 2.00 -18.68 10.96
N PRO A 44 0.70 -18.31 11.05
CA PRO A 44 -0.22 -18.43 9.93
C PRO A 44 0.08 -17.34 8.87
N ARG A 45 1.15 -17.55 8.11
CA ARG A 45 1.75 -16.65 7.12
C ARG A 45 0.70 -16.15 6.14
N ARG A 46 -0.16 -17.06 5.66
CA ARG A 46 -1.25 -16.75 4.73
C ARG A 46 -2.29 -15.80 5.34
N TRP A 47 -2.63 -15.97 6.62
CA TRP A 47 -3.56 -15.07 7.32
C TRP A 47 -2.96 -13.70 7.58
N VAL A 48 -1.72 -13.63 8.06
CA VAL A 48 -1.05 -12.35 8.35
C VAL A 48 -0.86 -11.53 7.07
N VAL A 49 -0.37 -12.16 6.00
CA VAL A 49 -0.24 -11.50 4.69
C VAL A 49 -1.62 -11.10 4.15
N GLY A 50 -2.62 -11.99 4.22
CA GLY A 50 -3.97 -11.70 3.76
C GLY A 50 -4.61 -10.50 4.47
N MET A 51 -4.49 -10.42 5.81
CA MET A 51 -4.96 -9.28 6.59
C MET A 51 -4.20 -8.00 6.25
N ALA A 52 -2.87 -8.06 6.14
CA ALA A 52 -2.06 -6.90 5.77
C ALA A 52 -2.45 -6.36 4.39
N SER A 53 -2.68 -7.24 3.41
CA SER A 53 -3.12 -6.88 2.06
C SER A 53 -4.52 -6.28 2.05
N ALA A 54 -5.47 -6.87 2.78
CA ALA A 54 -6.82 -6.33 2.91
C ALA A 54 -6.80 -4.92 3.53
N LEU A 55 -5.97 -4.72 4.55
CA LEU A 55 -5.82 -3.43 5.22
C LEU A 55 -5.16 -2.40 4.29
N ALA A 56 -4.12 -2.77 3.56
CA ALA A 56 -3.47 -1.90 2.57
C ALA A 56 -4.44 -1.47 1.45
N LEU A 57 -5.23 -2.40 0.92
CA LEU A 57 -6.27 -2.09 -0.07
C LEU A 57 -7.35 -1.18 0.50
N GLY A 58 -7.82 -1.45 1.72
CA GLY A 58 -8.80 -0.63 2.41
C GLY A 58 -8.31 0.81 2.61
N VAL A 59 -7.05 0.99 3.01
CA VAL A 59 -6.43 2.31 3.16
C VAL A 59 -6.29 3.02 1.81
N CYS A 60 -5.85 2.33 0.75
CA CYS A 60 -5.77 2.91 -0.59
C CYS A 60 -7.14 3.37 -1.10
N LEU A 61 -8.19 2.56 -0.92
CA LEU A 61 -9.56 2.91 -1.30
C LEU A 61 -10.11 4.07 -0.47
N TRP A 62 -9.84 4.08 0.84
CA TRP A 62 -10.20 5.20 1.71
C TRP A 62 -9.54 6.50 1.26
N LEU A 63 -8.23 6.47 0.99
CA LEU A 63 -7.48 7.64 0.54
C LEU A 63 -8.02 8.17 -0.80
N ALA A 64 -8.32 7.28 -1.74
CA ALA A 64 -8.95 7.64 -3.00
C ALA A 64 -10.35 8.26 -2.79
N TRP A 65 -11.16 7.71 -1.90
CA TRP A 65 -12.50 8.23 -1.60
C TRP A 65 -12.44 9.60 -0.93
N ARG A 66 -11.54 9.78 0.04
CA ARG A 66 -11.31 11.05 0.71
C ARG A 66 -10.79 12.13 -0.25
N ALA A 67 -9.89 11.77 -1.16
CA ALA A 67 -9.42 12.69 -2.19
C ALA A 67 -10.58 13.17 -3.07
N ARG A 68 -11.45 12.27 -3.56
CA ARG A 68 -12.62 12.65 -4.36
C ARG A 68 -13.56 13.61 -3.62
N HIS A 69 -13.83 13.37 -2.33
CA HIS A 69 -14.71 14.25 -1.55
C HIS A 69 -14.13 15.65 -1.30
N VAL A 70 -12.83 15.76 -1.10
CA VAL A 70 -12.16 17.05 -0.87
C VAL A 70 -11.99 17.84 -2.18
N LEU A 71 -11.82 17.14 -3.31
CA LEU A 71 -11.61 17.77 -4.62
C LEU A 71 -12.89 18.07 -5.40
N ALA A 72 -14.06 17.56 -5.00
CA ALA A 72 -15.35 17.88 -5.61
C ALA A 72 -15.71 19.39 -5.56
N GLY A 73 -14.97 20.21 -4.82
CA GLY A 73 -15.06 21.67 -4.80
C GLY A 73 -13.85 22.44 -5.36
N ALA A 74 -12.90 21.78 -6.03
CA ALA A 74 -11.60 22.37 -6.39
C ALA A 74 -11.48 22.78 -7.88
N SER A 75 -10.78 23.90 -8.14
CA SER A 75 -10.61 24.51 -9.47
C SER A 75 -9.65 23.75 -10.39
N GLU A 76 -9.66 24.14 -11.67
CA GLU A 76 -8.95 23.55 -12.82
C GLU A 76 -7.45 23.28 -12.60
N ALA A 77 -6.78 24.07 -11.75
CA ALA A 77 -5.37 23.89 -11.39
C ALA A 77 -5.07 22.59 -10.60
N THR A 78 -6.09 21.93 -10.04
CA THR A 78 -5.94 20.70 -9.25
C THR A 78 -6.01 19.43 -10.09
N ARG A 79 -6.38 19.56 -11.37
CA ARG A 79 -6.64 18.43 -12.27
C ARG A 79 -5.42 17.53 -12.51
N LEU A 80 -4.22 18.09 -12.58
CA LEU A 80 -2.98 17.31 -12.70
C LEU A 80 -2.70 16.47 -11.45
N LEU A 81 -2.93 17.04 -10.27
CA LEU A 81 -2.72 16.36 -8.99
C LEU A 81 -3.74 15.22 -8.82
N ASP A 82 -4.94 15.39 -9.37
CA ASP A 82 -6.00 14.39 -9.36
C ASP A 82 -5.62 13.16 -10.19
N TRP A 83 -5.12 13.39 -11.41
CA TRP A 83 -4.55 12.33 -12.26
C TRP A 83 -3.37 11.62 -11.61
N ALA A 84 -2.48 12.37 -10.95
CA ALA A 84 -1.35 11.78 -10.22
C ALA A 84 -1.83 10.92 -9.04
N SER A 85 -2.85 11.37 -8.29
CA SER A 85 -3.42 10.59 -7.19
C SER A 85 -4.10 9.32 -7.69
N ALA A 86 -4.86 9.40 -8.79
CA ALA A 86 -5.53 8.27 -9.40
C ALA A 86 -4.51 7.25 -9.93
N GLY A 87 -3.48 7.72 -10.63
CA GLY A 87 -2.37 6.88 -11.10
C GLY A 87 -1.64 6.20 -9.94
N SER A 88 -1.36 6.94 -8.87
CA SER A 88 -0.71 6.37 -7.67
C SER A 88 -1.56 5.29 -6.99
N ALA A 89 -2.89 5.47 -6.96
CA ALA A 89 -3.81 4.51 -6.35
C ALA A 89 -3.88 3.22 -7.18
N VAL A 90 -3.96 3.33 -8.50
CA VAL A 90 -3.91 2.17 -9.41
C VAL A 90 -2.60 1.43 -9.27
N LEU A 91 -1.47 2.14 -9.26
CA LEU A 91 -0.14 1.55 -9.08
C LEU A 91 0.01 0.89 -7.70
N ALA A 92 -0.51 1.51 -6.64
CA ALA A 92 -0.48 0.94 -5.31
C ALA A 92 -1.31 -0.34 -5.21
N VAL A 93 -2.52 -0.36 -5.79
CA VAL A 93 -3.37 -1.56 -5.84
C VAL A 93 -2.69 -2.67 -6.64
N ALA A 94 -2.14 -2.35 -7.81
CA ALA A 94 -1.39 -3.31 -8.63
C ALA A 94 -0.18 -3.86 -7.86
N GLY A 95 0.56 -2.99 -7.18
CA GLY A 95 1.69 -3.37 -6.34
C GLY A 95 1.28 -4.27 -5.17
N VAL A 96 0.20 -3.95 -4.46
CA VAL A 96 -0.31 -4.79 -3.36
C VAL A 96 -0.74 -6.15 -3.91
N ALA A 97 -1.48 -6.21 -5.01
CA ALA A 97 -1.89 -7.46 -5.64
C ALA A 97 -0.66 -8.30 -6.06
N TRP A 98 0.30 -7.67 -6.74
CA TRP A 98 1.54 -8.31 -7.20
C TRP A 98 2.40 -8.83 -6.04
N THR A 99 2.40 -8.16 -4.89
CA THR A 99 3.15 -8.62 -3.71
C THR A 99 2.43 -9.74 -2.98
N SER A 100 1.09 -9.67 -2.92
CA SER A 100 0.27 -10.61 -2.16
C SER A 100 0.11 -11.95 -2.86
N LEU A 101 -0.03 -11.96 -4.19
CA LEU A 101 -0.18 -13.18 -4.99
C LEU A 101 0.95 -14.21 -4.76
N PRO A 102 2.24 -13.87 -4.98
CA PRO A 102 3.33 -14.81 -4.74
C PRO A 102 3.47 -15.18 -3.26
N ALA A 103 3.22 -14.23 -2.35
CA ALA A 103 3.26 -14.49 -0.92
C ALA A 103 2.16 -15.47 -0.45
N LEU A 104 1.04 -15.57 -1.18
CA LEU A 104 -0.03 -16.53 -0.90
C LEU A 104 0.17 -17.86 -1.65
N MET A 105 0.78 -17.84 -2.84
CA MET A 105 0.99 -19.04 -3.67
C MET A 105 2.20 -19.87 -3.29
N LEU A 106 3.27 -19.24 -2.78
CA LEU A 106 4.45 -19.96 -2.33
C LEU A 106 4.17 -20.61 -0.99
N ASP A 107 4.49 -21.89 -0.84
CA ASP A 107 4.58 -22.51 0.49
C ASP A 107 5.74 -21.86 1.27
N GLY A 108 5.68 -21.95 2.61
CA GLY A 108 6.65 -21.29 3.49
C GLY A 108 8.08 -21.78 3.29
N CYS A 109 9.01 -21.30 4.11
CA CYS A 109 10.41 -21.72 4.00
C CYS A 109 10.55 -23.22 4.28
N GLY A 110 10.94 -23.96 3.24
CA GLY A 110 11.23 -25.38 3.18
C GLY A 110 12.20 -25.64 2.03
#